data_AF-A0A7X5VQF3-F1
#
_entry.id   AF-A0A7X5VQF3-F1
#
_cell.length_a   1.000
_cell.length_b   1.000
_cell.length_c   1.000
_cell.angle_alpha   90.00
_cell.angle_beta   90.00
_cell.angle_gamma   90.00
#
_symmetry.space_group_name_H-M   'P 1'
#
loop_
_entity.id
_entity.type
_entity.pdbx_description
1 polymer ?
#
loop_
_entity_poly.entity_id
_entity_poly.type
_entity_poly.pdbx_seq_one_letter_code
_entity_poly.pdbx_strand_id
1 'polypeptide(L)' 'HPKSATFRTMDLVGLDTFVHVADTVYHGCPEDEARETFRPPELLLAMLEKKLLGEKSGAGFYRRVKDAEGKKSIETL' A
#
# COMPACT_ATOMS: atom_id res chain seq x y z
N HIS A 1 -16.94 -2.19 8.25
CA HIS A 1 -15.47 -1.99 8.18
C HIS A 1 -14.82 -3.19 7.53
N PRO A 2 -14.24 -3.06 6.33
CA PRO A 2 -13.35 -4.10 5.85
C PRO A 2 -12.10 -4.06 6.75
N LYS A 3 -12.06 -4.95 7.74
CA LYS A 3 -10.83 -5.28 8.48
C LYS A 3 -9.96 -6.18 7.57
N SER A 4 -9.65 -5.69 6.38
CA SER A 4 -8.81 -6.44 5.44
C SER A 4 -7.41 -6.47 6.05
N ALA A 5 -7.06 -7.62 6.64
CA ALA A 5 -5.73 -7.86 7.17
C ALA A 5 -4.66 -7.58 6.10
N THR A 6 -4.98 -7.81 4.84
CA THR A 6 -4.12 -7.54 3.68
C THR A 6 -3.73 -6.07 3.57
N PHE A 7 -4.68 -5.12 3.57
CA PHE A 7 -4.34 -3.69 3.42
C PHE A 7 -3.54 -3.16 4.62
N ARG A 8 -3.82 -3.67 5.82
CA ARG A 8 -3.05 -3.31 7.01
C ARG A 8 -1.63 -3.87 6.94
N THR A 9 -1.45 -5.07 6.43
CA THR A 9 -0.13 -5.65 6.17
C THR A 9 0.60 -4.86 5.10
N MET A 10 -0.06 -4.41 4.03
CA MET A 10 0.54 -3.57 3.00
C MET A 10 1.02 -2.23 3.56
N ASP A 11 0.24 -1.59 4.43
CA ASP A 11 0.66 -0.35 5.11
C ASP A 11 1.85 -0.58 6.06
N LEU A 12 1.95 -1.76 6.69
CA LEU A 12 3.09 -2.12 7.53
C LEU A 12 4.35 -2.39 6.71
N VAL A 13 4.23 -3.08 5.58
CA VAL A 13 5.34 -3.39 4.66
C VAL A 13 5.83 -2.12 3.95
N GLY A 14 4.90 -1.25 3.57
CA GLY A 14 5.13 -0.07 2.75
C GLY A 14 4.75 -0.30 1.29
N LEU A 15 3.92 0.60 0.74
CA LEU A 15 3.37 0.45 -0.61
C LEU A 15 4.44 0.56 -1.70
N ASP A 16 5.46 1.38 -1.49
CA ASP A 16 6.60 1.49 -2.40
C ASP A 16 7.44 0.22 -2.46
N THR A 17 7.72 -0.41 -1.31
CA THR A 17 8.40 -1.71 -1.26
C THR A 17 7.57 -2.78 -1.97
N PHE A 18 6.26 -2.80 -1.71
CA PHE A 18 5.35 -3.75 -2.34
C PHE A 18 5.36 -3.62 -3.87
N VAL A 19 5.21 -2.40 -4.39
CA VAL A 19 5.24 -2.12 -5.85
C VAL A 19 6.60 -2.48 -6.44
N HIS A 20 7.71 -2.14 -5.78
CA HIS A 20 9.04 -2.48 -6.28
C HIS A 20 9.29 -3.99 -6.41
N VAL A 21 8.82 -4.77 -5.43
CA VAL A 21 8.91 -6.24 -5.49
C VAL A 21 8.02 -6.78 -6.61
N ALA A 22 6.80 -6.26 -6.75
CA ALA A 22 5.88 -6.68 -7.81
C ALA A 22 6.46 -6.38 -9.21
N ASP A 23 7.03 -5.20 -9.43
CA ASP A 23 7.70 -4.83 -10.68
C ASP A 23 8.93 -5.71 -10.95
N THR A 24 9.70 -6.05 -9.92
CA THR A 24 10.85 -6.95 -10.05
C THR A 24 10.42 -8.33 -10.56
N VAL A 25 9.32 -8.88 -10.02
CA VAL A 25 8.76 -10.15 -10.50
C VAL A 25 8.22 -10.01 -11.92
N TYR A 26 7.47 -8.94 -12.19
CA TYR A 26 6.91 -8.66 -13.52
C TYR A 26 8.00 -8.59 -14.60
N HIS A 27 9.15 -7.97 -14.31
CA HIS A 27 10.25 -7.87 -15.27
C HIS A 27 11.17 -9.10 -15.29
N GLY A 28 11.32 -9.79 -14.16
CA GLY A 28 12.19 -10.96 -14.04
C GLY A 28 11.62 -12.25 -14.63
N CYS A 29 10.31 -12.32 -14.83
CA CYS A 29 9.60 -13.52 -15.29
C CYS A 29 8.79 -13.24 -16.59
N PRO A 30 9.44 -12.93 -17.73
CA PRO A 30 8.74 -12.48 -18.94
C PRO A 30 7.84 -13.55 -19.59
N GLU A 31 8.13 -14.83 -19.37
CA GLU A 31 7.42 -15.98 -19.97
C GLU A 31 6.41 -16.64 -19.01
N ASP A 32 6.25 -16.12 -17.79
CA ASP A 32 5.34 -16.69 -16.79
C ASP A 32 3.87 -16.36 -17.14
N GLU A 33 3.01 -17.38 -17.17
CA GLU A 33 1.58 -17.23 -17.51
C GLU A 33 0.82 -16.34 -16.51
N ALA A 34 1.28 -16.24 -15.26
CA ALA A 34 0.70 -15.43 -14.21
C ALA A 34 1.35 -14.03 -14.11
N ARG A 35 2.33 -13.70 -14.95
CA ARG A 35 3.08 -12.43 -14.91
C ARG A 35 2.20 -11.19 -14.76
N GLU A 36 1.11 -11.10 -15.50
CA GLU A 36 0.22 -9.93 -15.48
C GLU A 36 -0.45 -9.69 -14.11
N THR A 37 -0.51 -10.70 -13.24
CA THR A 37 -1.02 -10.53 -11.86
C THR A 37 -0.13 -9.67 -10.98
N PHE A 38 1.13 -9.49 -11.35
CA PHE A 38 2.10 -8.66 -10.63
C PHE A 38 2.12 -7.20 -11.10
N ARG A 39 1.33 -6.83 -12.12
CA ARG A 39 1.21 -5.43 -12.53
C ARG A 39 0.46 -4.64 -11.44
N PRO A 40 1.07 -3.58 -10.86
CA PRO A 40 0.40 -2.77 -9.85
C PRO A 40 -0.89 -2.13 -10.40
N PRO A 41 -2.03 -2.22 -9.69
CA PRO A 41 -3.24 -1.47 -10.02
C PRO A 41 -3.03 0.05 -9.96
N GLU A 42 -3.76 0.80 -10.78
CA GLU A 42 -3.69 2.27 -10.84
C GLU A 42 -3.88 2.95 -9.48
N LEU A 43 -4.72 2.39 -8.62
CA LEU A 43 -4.93 2.88 -7.25
C LEU A 43 -3.62 2.93 -6.46
N LEU A 44 -2.81 1.86 -6.52
CA LEU A 44 -1.54 1.82 -5.80
C LEU A 44 -0.57 2.86 -6.37
N LEU A 45 -0.50 2.99 -7.69
CA LEU A 45 0.36 3.99 -8.34
C LEU A 45 -0.01 5.41 -7.91
N ALA A 46 -1.30 5.75 -7.92
CA ALA A 46 -1.80 7.05 -7.46
C ALA A 46 -1.49 7.32 -5.97
N MET A 47 -1.51 6.27 -5.13
CA MET A 47 -1.12 6.39 -3.72
C MET A 47 0.39 6.67 -3.55
N LEU A 48 1.24 6.03 -4.37
CA LEU A 48 2.68 6.28 -4.39
C LEU A 48 3.00 7.72 -4.81
N GLU A 49 2.33 8.23 -5.86
CA GLU A 49 2.47 9.63 -6.32
C GLU A 49 2.15 10.62 -5.20
N LYS A 50 1.12 10.33 -4.40
CA LYS A 50 0.71 11.13 -3.24
C LYS A 50 1.54 10.90 -1.98
N LYS A 51 2.60 10.08 -2.05
CA LYS A 51 3.44 9.68 -0.90
C LYS A 51 2.66 9.03 0.25
N LEU A 52 1.57 8.34 -0.07
CA LEU A 52 0.81 7.52 0.86
C LEU A 52 1.47 6.13 0.95
N LEU A 53 2.60 6.04 1.64
CA LEU A 53 3.47 4.86 1.67
C LEU A 53 3.16 3.88 2.81
N GLY A 54 2.07 4.06 3.56
CA GLY A 54 1.72 3.23 4.70
C GLY A 54 2.09 3.84 6.05
N GLU A 55 2.36 3.00 7.05
CA GLU A 55 2.63 3.45 8.43
C GLU A 55 3.85 4.36 8.51
N LYS A 56 4.85 4.15 7.64
CA LYS A 56 6.09 4.95 7.62
C LYS A 56 5.90 6.40 7.20
N SER A 57 4.89 6.69 6.39
CA SER A 57 4.49 8.07 6.01
C SER A 57 3.32 8.60 6.85
N GLY A 58 2.82 7.81 7.80
CA GLY A 58 1.64 8.13 8.62
C GLY A 58 0.30 7.96 7.90
N ALA A 59 0.31 7.58 6.61
CA ALA A 59 -0.87 7.35 5.80
C ALA A 59 -0.57 6.39 4.62
N GLY A 60 -1.46 5.43 4.41
CA GLY A 60 -1.51 4.51 3.26
C GLY A 60 -2.96 4.19 2.93
N PHE A 61 -3.38 2.93 3.01
CA PHE A 61 -4.81 2.56 3.02
C PHE A 61 -5.52 3.03 4.29
N TYR A 62 -4.75 3.16 5.37
CA TYR A 62 -5.19 3.70 6.64
C TYR A 62 -4.40 4.96 6.99
N ARG A 63 -5.07 5.90 7.65
CA ARG A 63 -4.45 7.11 8.19
C ARG A 63 -4.60 7.14 9.70
N ARG A 64 -3.49 7.40 10.41
CA ARG A 64 -3.54 7.65 11.86
C ARG A 64 -3.80 9.13 12.08
N VAL A 65 -4.92 9.45 12.72
CA VAL A 65 -5.29 10.81 13.10
C VAL A 65 -5.15 10.96 14.60
N LYS A 66 -4.66 12.12 15.03
CA LYS A 66 -4.60 12.51 16.45
C LYS A 66 -5.45 13.77 16.60
N ASP A 67 -6.46 13.72 17.47
CA ASP A 67 -7.27 14.90 17.76
C ASP A 67 -6.56 15.87 18.71
N ALA A 68 -7.17 17.03 18.95
CA ALA A 68 -6.63 18.08 19.81
C ALA A 68 -6.44 17.64 21.27
N GLU A 69 -7.19 16.63 21.71
CA GLU A 69 -7.14 16.03 23.05
C GLU A 69 -6.13 14.88 23.14
N GLY A 70 -5.51 14.52 22.02
CA GLY A 70 -4.46 13.52 21.90
C GLY A 70 -4.94 12.09 21.71
N LYS A 71 -6.24 11.87 21.50
CA LYS A 71 -6.82 10.58 21.16
C LYS A 71 -6.42 10.20 19.74
N LYS A 72 -6.03 8.93 19.57
CA LYS A 72 -5.65 8.37 18.26
C LYS A 72 -6.85 7.65 17.64
N SER A 73 -7.16 7.95 16.39
CA SER A 73 -8.11 7.22 15.56
C SER A 73 -7.45 6.71 14.27
N ILE A 74 -8.07 5.71 13.65
CA ILE A 74 -7.66 5.18 12.35
C ILE A 74 -8.81 5.44 11.38
N GLU A 75 -8.50 6.17 10.31
CA GLU A 75 -9.42 6.42 9.20
C GLU A 75 -9.02 5.56 8.00
N THR A 76 -9.99 5.14 7.20
CA THR A 76 -9.76 4.41 5.94
C THR A 76 -9.81 5.41 4.79
N LEU A 77 -8.85 5.31 3.86
CA LEU A 77 -8.74 6.13 2.66
C LEU A 77 -9.39 5.47 1.45
#